data_AF-A0A392MX18-F1
#
_entry.id   AF-A0A392MX18-F1
#
_cell.length_a   1.000
_cell.length_b   1.000
_cell.length_c   1.000
_cell.angle_alpha   90.00
_cell.angle_beta   90.00
_cell.angle_gamma   90.00
#
_symmetry.space_group_name_H-M   'P 1'
#
loop_
_entity.id
_entity.type
_entity.pdbx_description
1 polymer ?
#
loop_
_entity_poly.entity_id
_entity_poly.type
_entity_poly.pdbx_seq_one_letter_code
_entity_poly.pdbx_strand_id
1 'polypeptide(L)'
;TLRGDGTGERKEWERIYDYDVYNDLGQPDKNDVFARPTLGGSSTLPYPRRGRTGRKPTLKDPESESRSKSFYIPRDESLNPLKASHSVIKTLNLVSKNDTPQLRALVTLEENDQPEFNTFEDVLLLYGESPNDFPLPKVIQANNNAWMTDEEFTREMIAGVNPNVIRKLSEFPQKSKVDSQLYGDNTTTITKEHLEPYMDGVNIEQAIQSNRLYILDHHDAIFPYLRKVNETGAKAYATRTIIFLQDDGTLKPLAIELSKPHPQ
;
A
#
# COMPACT_ATOMS: atom_id res chain seq x y z
N THR A 1 7.27 37.25 8.03
CA THR A 1 5.97 36.75 8.54
C THR A 1 5.89 35.26 8.26
N LEU A 2 5.19 34.45 9.08
CA LEU A 2 5.13 33.00 8.88
C LEU A 2 4.38 32.55 7.62
N ARG A 3 3.48 33.39 7.08
CA ARG A 3 2.69 33.06 5.87
C ARG A 3 3.41 33.37 4.56
N GLY A 4 4.44 34.24 4.60
CA GLY A 4 5.05 34.75 3.37
C GLY A 4 4.08 35.54 2.49
N ASP A 5 4.37 35.60 1.20
CA ASP A 5 3.62 36.32 0.16
C ASP A 5 3.12 35.42 -0.99
N GLY A 6 3.31 34.10 -0.89
CA GLY A 6 2.94 33.15 -1.93
C GLY A 6 3.93 32.99 -3.08
N THR A 7 5.06 33.70 -3.10
CA THR A 7 5.94 33.79 -4.28
C THR A 7 7.40 33.46 -4.04
N GLY A 8 8.13 33.08 -5.09
CA GLY A 8 9.56 32.77 -4.99
C GLY A 8 9.87 31.39 -4.41
N GLU A 9 11.12 30.99 -4.60
CA GLU A 9 11.65 29.70 -4.16
C GLU A 9 12.08 29.76 -2.69
N ARG A 10 11.62 28.78 -1.91
CA ARG A 10 11.87 28.73 -0.48
C ARG A 10 13.32 28.38 -0.14
N LYS A 11 13.88 29.03 0.87
CA LYS A 11 15.28 28.87 1.32
C LYS A 11 15.38 28.21 2.69
N GLU A 12 16.51 27.55 2.96
CA GLU A 12 16.70 26.70 4.14
C GLU A 12 16.45 27.41 5.49
N TRP A 13 16.81 28.69 5.59
CA TRP A 13 16.62 29.49 6.80
C TRP A 13 15.21 30.07 6.95
N GLU A 14 14.33 29.89 5.96
CA GLU A 14 12.99 30.44 6.00
C GLU A 14 12.06 29.62 6.89
N ARG A 15 11.07 30.31 7.45
CA ARG A 15 10.03 29.76 8.33
C ARG A 15 8.65 30.03 7.75
N ILE A 16 8.55 29.94 6.41
CA ILE A 16 7.35 30.28 5.66
C ILE A 16 6.53 29.01 5.45
N TYR A 17 5.28 29.04 5.90
CA TYR A 17 4.28 28.00 5.76
C TYR A 17 3.23 28.45 4.75
N ASP A 18 3.06 27.66 3.70
CA ASP A 18 2.15 27.94 2.62
C ASP A 18 1.79 26.63 1.89
N TYR A 19 0.76 26.66 1.04
CA TYR A 19 0.19 25.48 0.43
C TYR A 19 0.49 25.37 -1.06
N ASP A 20 0.60 24.14 -1.53
CA ASP A 20 0.70 23.84 -2.95
C ASP A 20 0.16 22.42 -3.23
N VAL A 21 -0.06 22.08 -4.49
CA VAL A 21 -0.53 20.77 -4.96
C VAL A 21 0.63 19.79 -5.10
N TYR A 22 0.35 18.49 -5.26
CA TYR A 22 1.38 17.49 -5.54
C TYR A 22 1.69 17.45 -7.04
N ASN A 23 2.42 18.46 -7.50
CA ASN A 23 2.95 18.58 -8.87
C ASN A 23 4.47 18.37 -8.92
N ASP A 24 5.09 17.91 -7.83
CA ASP A 24 6.54 17.78 -7.67
C ASP A 24 7.03 16.31 -7.59
N LEU A 25 6.14 15.37 -7.95
CA LEU A 25 6.41 13.93 -7.94
C LEU A 25 7.03 13.44 -9.26
N GLY A 26 6.69 14.06 -10.39
CA GLY A 26 7.14 13.66 -11.73
C GLY A 26 8.55 14.17 -12.10
N GLN A 27 9.12 13.60 -13.17
CA GLN A 27 10.38 14.03 -13.80
C GLN A 27 10.27 14.11 -15.34
N PRO A 28 9.31 14.88 -15.90
CA PRO A 28 9.07 14.91 -17.34
C PRO A 28 10.31 15.35 -18.16
N ASP A 29 11.10 16.29 -17.65
CA ASP A 29 12.34 16.76 -18.30
C ASP A 29 13.38 15.64 -18.51
N LYS A 30 13.39 14.60 -17.64
CA LYS A 30 14.32 13.47 -17.76
C LYS A 30 13.84 12.46 -18.78
N ASN A 31 12.57 12.07 -18.69
CA ASN A 31 11.92 11.14 -19.61
C ASN A 31 10.40 11.23 -19.42
N ASP A 32 9.64 11.14 -20.51
CA ASP A 32 8.18 11.22 -20.49
C ASP A 32 7.55 10.08 -19.67
N VAL A 33 8.22 8.93 -19.55
CA VAL A 33 7.81 7.82 -18.67
C VAL A 33 7.80 8.20 -17.18
N PHE A 34 8.55 9.24 -16.79
CA PHE A 34 8.55 9.77 -15.42
C PHE A 34 7.55 10.92 -15.22
N ALA A 35 6.78 11.31 -16.24
CA ALA A 35 5.69 12.26 -16.07
C ALA A 35 4.60 11.66 -15.15
N ARG A 36 4.05 12.47 -14.26
CA ARG A 36 2.99 12.07 -13.32
C ARG A 36 1.91 13.16 -13.31
N PRO A 37 0.63 12.79 -13.15
CA PRO A 37 -0.43 13.78 -13.05
C PRO A 37 -0.31 14.55 -11.73
N THR A 38 -0.68 15.83 -11.76
CA THR A 38 -0.83 16.65 -10.55
C THR A 38 -1.95 16.13 -9.67
N LEU A 39 -1.68 15.94 -8.36
CA LEU A 39 -2.70 15.53 -7.39
C LEU A 39 -3.15 16.73 -6.53
N GLY A 40 -4.45 16.96 -6.47
CA GLY A 40 -5.06 18.11 -5.80
C GLY A 40 -5.33 19.28 -6.75
N GLY A 41 -6.34 20.09 -6.42
CA GLY A 41 -6.76 21.25 -7.24
C GLY A 41 -7.73 20.93 -8.37
N SER A 42 -7.99 19.65 -8.63
CA SER A 42 -9.00 19.16 -9.58
C SER A 42 -10.04 18.27 -8.89
N SER A 43 -11.25 18.20 -9.44
CA SER A 43 -12.29 17.23 -9.05
C SER A 43 -11.97 15.80 -9.50
N THR A 44 -11.13 15.63 -10.53
CA THR A 44 -10.75 14.31 -11.04
C THR A 44 -9.73 13.59 -10.17
N LEU A 45 -8.77 14.34 -9.59
CA LEU A 45 -7.74 13.83 -8.70
C LEU A 45 -7.69 14.70 -7.43
N PRO A 46 -8.72 14.64 -6.58
CA PRO A 46 -8.73 15.38 -5.33
C PRO A 46 -7.64 14.84 -4.40
N TYR A 47 -6.89 15.74 -3.77
CA TYR A 47 -5.82 15.38 -2.83
C TYR A 47 -5.57 16.52 -1.84
N PRO A 48 -5.15 16.21 -0.60
CA PRO A 48 -4.66 17.22 0.34
C PRO A 48 -3.56 18.10 -0.27
N ARG A 49 -3.45 19.33 0.21
CA ARG A 49 -2.31 20.20 -0.14
C ARG A 49 -1.07 19.77 0.64
N ARG A 50 0.10 20.09 0.10
CA ARG A 50 1.41 19.95 0.74
C ARG A 50 2.03 21.31 1.04
N GLY A 51 3.16 21.30 1.74
CA GLY A 51 3.96 22.50 1.98
C GLY A 51 4.58 23.03 0.69
N ARG A 52 4.34 24.30 0.38
CA ARG A 52 4.88 24.97 -0.81
C ARG A 52 6.41 25.06 -0.75
N THR A 53 7.08 24.66 -1.83
CA THR A 53 8.53 24.75 -2.01
C THR A 53 8.92 25.84 -3.02
N GLY A 54 8.08 26.09 -4.02
CA GLY A 54 8.22 27.21 -4.95
C GLY A 54 9.43 27.13 -5.88
N ARG A 55 9.97 25.93 -6.14
CA ARG A 55 11.02 25.73 -7.15
C ARG A 55 10.46 26.05 -8.53
N LYS A 56 11.36 26.21 -9.49
CA LYS A 56 10.99 26.53 -10.86
C LYS A 56 10.14 25.40 -11.48
N PRO A 57 9.22 25.71 -12.39
CA PRO A 57 8.57 24.70 -13.22
C PRO A 57 9.56 23.87 -14.04
N THR A 58 9.14 22.68 -14.49
CA THR A 58 9.89 21.89 -15.47
C THR A 58 9.83 22.54 -16.86
N LEU A 59 10.80 22.22 -17.72
CA LEU A 59 10.86 22.79 -19.08
C LEU A 59 9.79 22.20 -20.00
N LYS A 60 9.51 20.90 -19.88
CA LYS A 60 8.52 20.20 -20.71
C LYS A 60 7.09 20.36 -20.22
N ASP A 61 6.89 20.52 -18.91
CA ASP A 61 5.57 20.66 -18.29
C ASP A 61 5.57 21.83 -17.28
N PRO A 62 5.07 23.01 -17.68
CA PRO A 62 5.01 24.18 -16.81
C PRO A 62 4.14 24.01 -15.56
N GLU A 63 3.23 23.03 -15.53
CA GLU A 63 2.39 22.74 -14.35
C GLU A 63 3.11 21.87 -13.32
N SER A 64 4.18 21.18 -13.73
CA SER A 64 5.03 20.35 -12.86
C SER A 64 6.17 21.16 -12.26
N GLU A 65 6.41 21.00 -10.97
CA GLU A 65 7.55 21.61 -10.27
C GLU A 65 8.83 20.79 -10.48
N SER A 66 9.95 21.45 -10.76
CA SER A 66 11.24 20.79 -10.96
C SER A 66 11.74 20.11 -9.68
N ARG A 67 12.48 19.01 -9.87
CA ARG A 67 13.04 18.19 -8.78
C ARG A 67 14.38 18.76 -8.31
N SER A 68 14.65 18.61 -7.01
CA SER A 68 15.90 19.02 -6.37
C SER A 68 16.47 17.90 -5.49
N LYS A 69 17.75 18.01 -5.10
CA LYS A 69 18.40 17.10 -4.15
C LYS A 69 17.87 17.25 -2.72
N SER A 70 17.29 18.42 -2.41
CA SER A 70 16.70 18.76 -1.13
C SER A 70 15.33 19.40 -1.35
N PHE A 71 14.36 19.05 -0.49
CA PHE A 71 13.01 19.58 -0.50
C PHE A 71 12.86 20.50 0.72
N TYR A 72 12.49 21.76 0.48
CA TYR A 72 12.31 22.71 1.56
C TYR A 72 11.20 22.25 2.50
N ILE A 73 11.48 22.36 3.79
CA ILE A 73 10.53 22.39 4.88
C ILE A 73 10.87 23.61 5.74
N PRO A 74 9.89 24.25 6.40
CA PRO A 74 10.17 25.38 7.28
C PRO A 74 11.25 25.04 8.31
N ARG A 75 12.15 25.98 8.59
CA ARG A 75 13.40 25.71 9.33
C ARG A 75 13.19 25.01 10.68
N ASP A 76 12.10 25.31 11.37
CA ASP A 76 11.77 24.74 12.68
C ASP A 76 11.24 23.29 12.58
N GLU A 77 10.68 22.89 11.42
CA GLU A 77 10.26 21.51 11.13
C GLU A 77 11.46 20.61 10.77
N SER A 78 12.58 21.22 10.38
CA SER A 78 13.81 20.50 10.08
C SER A 78 14.51 20.09 11.38
N LEU A 79 14.21 18.87 11.82
CA LEU A 79 14.83 18.26 12.99
C LEU A 79 16.34 18.10 12.80
N ASN A 80 17.09 18.45 13.85
CA ASN A 80 18.54 18.32 13.87
C ASN A 80 18.97 16.85 13.63
N PRO A 81 19.97 16.57 12.76
CA PRO A 81 20.48 15.23 12.47
C PRO A 81 20.74 14.32 13.67
N LEU A 82 21.15 14.87 14.82
CA LEU A 82 21.39 14.11 16.06
C LEU A 82 20.11 13.47 16.63
N LYS A 83 18.93 14.02 16.32
CA LYS A 83 17.61 13.43 16.62
C LYS A 83 17.06 12.60 15.46
N ALA A 84 17.55 12.84 14.24
CA ALA A 84 17.07 12.21 13.01
C ALA A 84 17.84 10.93 12.61
N SER A 85 18.90 10.53 13.32
CA SER A 85 19.51 9.19 13.17
C SER A 85 18.54 8.07 13.52
N HIS A 86 17.51 8.36 14.31
CA HIS A 86 16.34 7.50 14.59
C HIS A 86 15.18 7.68 13.59
N SER A 87 15.35 8.47 12.52
CA SER A 87 14.28 8.77 11.57
C SER A 87 14.34 7.86 10.34
N VAL A 88 13.26 7.10 10.12
CA VAL A 88 12.94 6.31 8.93
C VAL A 88 13.17 7.10 7.62
N ILE A 89 13.04 8.43 7.66
CA ILE A 89 13.21 9.33 6.52
C ILE A 89 14.64 9.32 5.97
N LYS A 90 15.66 9.22 6.84
CA LYS A 90 17.05 9.17 6.39
C LYS A 90 17.38 7.82 5.74
N THR A 91 16.85 6.73 6.30
CA THR A 91 16.97 5.38 5.74
C THR A 91 16.33 5.28 4.36
N LEU A 92 15.09 5.77 4.19
CA LEU A 92 14.40 5.77 2.88
C LEU A 92 15.17 6.56 1.82
N ASN A 93 15.70 7.74 2.17
CA ASN A 93 16.49 8.56 1.25
C ASN A 93 17.84 7.92 0.85
N LEU A 94 18.45 7.13 1.75
CA LEU A 94 19.69 6.41 1.46
C LEU A 94 19.42 5.21 0.55
N VAL A 95 18.36 4.44 0.80
CA VAL A 95 17.95 3.30 -0.03
C VAL A 95 17.48 3.74 -1.42
N SER A 96 16.86 4.91 -1.57
CA SER A 96 16.40 5.38 -2.89
C SER A 96 17.50 6.04 -3.73
N LYS A 97 18.57 6.55 -3.11
CA LYS A 97 19.68 7.25 -3.79
C LYS A 97 20.82 6.30 -4.13
N ASN A 98 21.03 5.28 -3.30
CA ASN A 98 21.94 4.20 -3.60
C ASN A 98 21.06 3.03 -4.03
N ASP A 99 21.08 2.66 -5.31
CA ASP A 99 20.77 1.30 -5.72
C ASP A 99 21.67 0.38 -4.90
N THR A 100 21.26 -0.01 -3.71
CA THR A 100 22.19 -0.55 -2.71
C THR A 100 22.82 -1.79 -3.32
N PRO A 101 24.13 -1.77 -3.66
CA PRO A 101 24.78 -2.93 -4.26
C PRO A 101 24.72 -4.11 -3.31
N GLN A 102 24.46 -3.89 -2.02
CA GLN A 102 24.22 -4.89 -0.98
C GLN A 102 22.85 -5.57 -1.11
N LEU A 103 21.75 -4.84 -1.38
CA LEU A 103 20.45 -5.45 -1.69
C LEU A 103 20.52 -6.18 -3.03
N ARG A 104 21.22 -5.59 -4.00
CA ARG A 104 21.49 -6.25 -5.28
C ARG A 104 22.32 -7.51 -5.03
N ALA A 105 23.45 -7.46 -4.32
CA ALA A 105 24.32 -8.60 -4.01
C ALA A 105 23.69 -9.67 -3.10
N LEU A 106 22.78 -9.31 -2.19
CA LEU A 106 21.99 -10.28 -1.42
C LEU A 106 21.02 -11.06 -2.32
N VAL A 107 20.46 -10.38 -3.33
CA VAL A 107 19.55 -10.98 -4.33
C VAL A 107 20.32 -11.60 -5.50
N THR A 108 21.50 -11.09 -5.82
CA THR A 108 22.43 -11.52 -6.86
C THR A 108 23.64 -12.18 -6.21
N LEU A 109 23.43 -13.14 -5.30
CA LEU A 109 24.50 -14.07 -4.94
C LEU A 109 25.09 -14.59 -6.26
N GLU A 110 26.26 -14.05 -6.61
CA GLU A 110 26.97 -14.18 -7.89
C GLU A 110 27.51 -15.60 -8.14
N GLU A 111 26.90 -16.63 -7.53
CA GLU A 111 27.31 -18.03 -7.69
C GLU A 111 26.18 -18.99 -8.05
N ASN A 112 24.92 -18.54 -8.16
CA ASN A 112 23.85 -19.37 -8.75
C ASN A 112 23.09 -18.58 -9.82
N ASP A 113 22.91 -19.19 -10.99
CA ASP A 113 22.15 -18.71 -12.17
C ASP A 113 20.65 -18.43 -11.91
N GLN A 114 20.21 -18.21 -10.66
CA GLN A 114 18.81 -18.09 -10.25
C GLN A 114 18.59 -16.85 -9.35
N PRO A 115 18.06 -15.73 -9.89
CA PRO A 115 17.83 -14.49 -9.15
C PRO A 115 16.57 -14.51 -8.26
N GLU A 116 16.06 -15.69 -7.90
CA GLU A 116 14.78 -15.89 -7.22
C GLU A 116 14.94 -16.76 -5.97
N PHE A 117 14.10 -16.53 -4.95
CA PHE A 117 13.99 -17.43 -3.80
C PHE A 117 13.28 -18.71 -4.23
N ASN A 118 13.89 -19.87 -3.96
CA ASN A 118 13.34 -21.17 -4.32
C ASN A 118 12.58 -21.81 -3.15
N THR A 119 12.89 -21.42 -1.92
CA THR A 119 12.25 -21.93 -0.70
C THR A 119 11.95 -20.82 0.31
N PHE A 120 11.05 -21.09 1.26
CA PHE A 120 10.83 -20.19 2.39
C PHE A 120 12.07 -20.10 3.29
N GLU A 121 12.90 -21.14 3.35
CA GLU A 121 14.15 -21.11 4.10
C GLU A 121 15.10 -20.06 3.53
N ASP A 122 15.18 -19.92 2.20
CA ASP A 122 16.00 -18.89 1.54
C ASP A 122 15.64 -17.48 2.02
N VAL A 123 14.35 -17.23 2.31
CA VAL A 123 13.87 -15.95 2.85
C VAL A 123 14.18 -15.82 4.34
N LEU A 124 14.08 -16.92 5.11
CA LEU A 124 14.39 -16.91 6.54
C LEU A 124 15.89 -16.68 6.80
N LEU A 125 16.76 -17.15 5.91
CA LEU A 125 18.22 -16.92 5.95
C LEU A 125 18.62 -15.45 5.82
N LEU A 126 17.70 -14.57 5.40
CA LEU A 126 17.94 -13.13 5.41
C LEU A 126 18.02 -12.56 6.83
N TYR A 127 17.54 -13.28 7.84
CA TYR A 127 17.43 -12.82 9.21
C TYR A 127 18.31 -13.64 10.15
N GLY A 128 19.00 -12.96 11.05
CA GLY A 128 19.98 -13.62 11.91
C GLY A 128 20.77 -12.66 12.79
N GLU A 129 21.85 -13.17 13.37
CA GLU A 129 22.74 -12.42 14.26
C GLU A 129 23.99 -11.87 13.53
N SER A 130 24.18 -12.21 12.25
CA SER A 130 25.35 -11.73 11.50
C SER A 130 25.24 -10.24 11.21
N PRO A 131 26.37 -9.51 11.07
CA PRO A 131 26.35 -8.07 10.83
C PRO A 131 25.64 -7.63 9.54
N ASN A 132 25.45 -8.53 8.57
CA ASN A 132 24.77 -8.28 7.30
C ASN A 132 23.31 -8.78 7.30
N ASP A 133 22.87 -9.45 8.37
CA ASP A 133 21.54 -10.01 8.45
C ASP A 133 20.54 -8.92 8.84
N PHE A 134 19.32 -9.05 8.34
CA PHE A 134 18.21 -8.23 8.80
C PHE A 134 17.81 -8.64 10.23
N PRO A 135 17.33 -7.69 11.06
CA PRO A 135 16.83 -8.04 12.39
C PRO A 135 15.61 -8.96 12.29
N LEU A 136 15.57 -9.98 13.14
CA LEU A 136 14.49 -10.98 13.13
C LEU A 136 13.10 -10.35 13.34
N PRO A 137 12.18 -10.47 12.35
CA PRO A 137 10.84 -9.90 12.44
C PRO A 137 10.04 -10.48 13.60
N LYS A 138 9.34 -9.61 14.34
CA LYS A 138 8.57 -10.01 15.53
C LYS A 138 7.56 -11.13 15.27
N VAL A 139 6.95 -11.15 14.07
CA VAL A 139 5.95 -12.16 13.69
C VAL A 139 6.51 -13.58 13.64
N ILE A 140 7.81 -13.75 13.37
CA ILE A 140 8.46 -15.08 13.32
C ILE A 140 9.35 -15.39 14.53
N GLN A 141 9.46 -14.49 15.51
CA GLN A 141 10.34 -14.69 16.69
C GLN A 141 9.93 -15.89 17.54
N ALA A 142 8.63 -16.13 17.70
CA ALA A 142 8.13 -17.24 18.50
C ALA A 142 7.90 -18.50 17.66
N ASN A 143 7.48 -18.35 16.40
CA ASN A 143 7.15 -19.45 15.50
C ASN A 143 7.36 -19.00 14.04
N ASN A 144 8.26 -19.67 13.32
CA ASN A 144 8.61 -19.35 11.94
C ASN A 144 7.52 -19.66 10.91
N ASN A 145 6.48 -20.42 11.29
CA ASN A 145 5.42 -20.87 10.39
C ASN A 145 4.03 -20.30 10.72
N ALA A 146 3.88 -19.59 11.84
CA ALA A 146 2.56 -19.11 12.30
C ALA A 146 1.88 -18.16 11.31
N TRP A 147 2.66 -17.38 10.56
CA TRP A 147 2.16 -16.44 9.55
C TRP A 147 1.38 -17.11 8.39
N MET A 148 1.54 -18.42 8.20
CA MET A 148 0.82 -19.19 7.18
C MET A 148 -0.54 -19.72 7.65
N THR A 149 -0.89 -19.53 8.93
CA THR A 149 -2.14 -20.04 9.50
C THR A 149 -3.31 -19.11 9.18
N ASP A 150 -4.51 -19.68 9.02
CA ASP A 150 -5.75 -18.94 8.79
C ASP A 150 -6.10 -18.05 10.00
N GLU A 151 -5.77 -18.53 11.20
CA GLU A 151 -5.91 -17.79 12.45
C GLU A 151 -5.06 -16.52 12.43
N GLU A 152 -3.77 -16.62 12.09
CA GLU A 152 -2.89 -15.45 12.04
C GLU A 152 -3.29 -14.50 10.90
N PHE A 153 -3.63 -15.05 9.72
CA PHE A 153 -4.09 -14.28 8.57
C PHE A 153 -5.28 -13.37 8.92
N THR A 154 -6.27 -13.88 9.66
CA THR A 154 -7.43 -13.08 10.08
C THR A 154 -7.18 -12.26 11.34
N ARG A 155 -6.36 -12.73 12.27
CA ARG A 155 -5.96 -11.96 13.47
C ARG A 155 -5.23 -10.68 13.08
N GLU A 156 -4.38 -10.71 12.07
CA GLU A 156 -3.69 -9.51 11.56
C GLU A 156 -4.66 -8.44 11.02
N MET A 157 -5.87 -8.81 10.60
CA MET A 157 -6.88 -7.85 10.13
C MET A 157 -7.46 -6.99 11.26
N ILE A 158 -7.26 -7.39 12.53
CA ILE A 158 -7.73 -6.65 13.72
C ILE A 158 -6.60 -6.26 14.69
N ALA A 159 -5.44 -6.89 14.59
CA ALA A 159 -4.31 -6.67 15.50
C ALA A 159 -2.94 -6.72 14.80
N GLY A 160 -2.92 -6.62 13.48
CA GLY A 160 -1.69 -6.55 12.66
C GLY A 160 -1.33 -5.13 12.26
N VAL A 161 -0.65 -5.00 11.12
CA VAL A 161 -0.15 -3.69 10.63
C VAL A 161 -1.26 -2.76 10.12
N ASN A 162 -2.38 -3.32 9.64
CA ASN A 162 -3.49 -2.55 9.08
C ASN A 162 -4.86 -3.00 9.63
N PRO A 163 -5.15 -2.73 10.92
CA PRO A 163 -6.33 -3.26 11.59
C PRO A 163 -7.62 -2.46 11.34
N ASN A 164 -7.65 -1.60 10.31
CA ASN A 164 -8.68 -0.55 10.15
C ASN A 164 -9.57 -0.72 8.90
N VAL A 165 -9.45 -1.83 8.18
CA VAL A 165 -10.15 -2.02 6.88
C VAL A 165 -11.30 -3.03 6.95
N ILE A 166 -11.21 -4.00 7.85
CA ILE A 166 -12.25 -5.02 8.04
C ILE A 166 -13.59 -4.37 8.39
N ARG A 167 -14.67 -4.87 7.79
CA ARG A 167 -16.03 -4.34 7.98
C ARG A 167 -16.98 -5.45 8.35
N LYS A 168 -18.01 -5.13 9.13
CA LYS A 168 -19.13 -6.03 9.35
C LYS A 168 -19.89 -6.23 8.05
N LEU A 169 -20.28 -7.47 7.77
CA LEU A 169 -21.10 -7.80 6.62
C LEU A 169 -22.59 -7.71 7.00
N SER A 170 -23.33 -6.81 6.34
CA SER A 170 -24.75 -6.54 6.63
C SER A 170 -25.73 -7.20 5.66
N GLU A 171 -25.27 -7.58 4.47
CA GLU A 171 -26.09 -8.21 3.43
C GLU A 171 -25.24 -9.22 2.65
N PHE A 172 -25.90 -10.25 2.11
CA PHE A 172 -25.25 -11.26 1.29
C PHE A 172 -26.20 -11.74 0.17
N PRO A 173 -25.73 -11.92 -1.07
CA PRO A 173 -24.37 -11.63 -1.57
C PRO A 173 -24.06 -10.13 -1.62
N GLN A 174 -22.78 -9.75 -1.55
CA GLN A 174 -22.34 -8.36 -1.66
C GLN A 174 -22.53 -7.85 -3.09
N LYS A 175 -22.95 -6.59 -3.21
CA LYS A 175 -23.09 -5.93 -4.51
C LYS A 175 -21.94 -4.95 -4.73
N SER A 176 -21.27 -5.09 -5.86
CA SER A 176 -20.29 -4.11 -6.35
C SER A 176 -20.98 -2.79 -6.69
N LYS A 177 -20.35 -1.67 -6.34
CA LYS A 177 -20.77 -0.33 -6.78
C LYS A 177 -20.07 0.11 -8.06
N VAL A 178 -19.12 -0.69 -8.56
CA VAL A 178 -18.37 -0.39 -9.78
C VAL A 178 -19.28 -0.61 -10.99
N ASP A 179 -19.26 0.34 -11.93
CA ASP A 179 -20.07 0.30 -13.14
C ASP A 179 -19.73 -0.92 -14.03
N SER A 180 -20.64 -1.89 -14.09
CA SER A 180 -20.48 -3.11 -14.87
C SER A 180 -20.48 -2.86 -16.39
N GLN A 181 -21.06 -1.76 -16.88
CA GLN A 181 -21.00 -1.42 -18.30
C GLN A 181 -19.59 -0.98 -18.70
N LEU A 182 -18.92 -0.23 -17.82
CA LEU A 182 -17.56 0.25 -18.06
C LEU A 182 -16.51 -0.81 -17.77
N TYR A 183 -16.71 -1.62 -16.72
CA TYR A 183 -15.69 -2.55 -16.22
C TYR A 183 -15.95 -4.04 -16.49
N GLY A 184 -17.11 -4.38 -17.05
CA GLY A 184 -17.57 -5.75 -17.26
C GLY A 184 -18.33 -6.30 -16.05
N ASP A 185 -18.86 -7.52 -16.18
CA ASP A 185 -19.53 -8.20 -15.07
C ASP A 185 -18.55 -8.36 -13.89
N ASN A 186 -19.03 -7.92 -12.73
CA ASN A 186 -18.31 -7.84 -11.47
C ASN A 186 -19.19 -8.33 -10.31
N THR A 187 -20.19 -9.14 -10.63
CA THR A 187 -21.05 -9.83 -9.67
C THR A 187 -20.22 -10.84 -8.88
N THR A 188 -20.40 -10.88 -7.56
CA THR A 188 -19.74 -11.88 -6.72
C THR A 188 -20.18 -13.28 -7.11
N THR A 189 -19.22 -14.20 -7.11
CA THR A 189 -19.39 -15.62 -7.38
C THR A 189 -19.47 -16.45 -6.11
N ILE A 190 -19.26 -15.83 -4.94
CA ILE A 190 -19.42 -16.51 -3.65
C ILE A 190 -20.91 -16.71 -3.38
N THR A 191 -21.32 -17.96 -3.17
CA THR A 191 -22.69 -18.32 -2.80
C THR A 191 -22.77 -18.76 -1.34
N LYS A 192 -23.98 -18.94 -0.82
CA LYS A 192 -24.19 -19.36 0.59
C LYS A 192 -23.67 -20.77 0.83
N GLU A 193 -23.82 -21.62 -0.17
CA GLU A 193 -23.42 -23.03 -0.14
C GLU A 193 -21.91 -23.19 0.01
N HIS A 194 -21.12 -22.20 -0.40
CA HIS A 194 -19.67 -22.18 -0.18
C HIS A 194 -19.30 -21.89 1.29
N LEU A 195 -20.17 -21.20 2.04
CA LEU A 195 -19.86 -20.63 3.36
C LEU A 195 -20.47 -21.42 4.50
N GLU A 196 -21.77 -21.72 4.42
CA GLU A 196 -22.56 -22.29 5.52
C GLU A 196 -21.99 -23.60 6.12
N PRO A 197 -21.39 -24.52 5.34
CA PRO A 197 -20.77 -25.73 5.90
C PRO A 197 -19.64 -25.46 6.92
N TYR A 198 -19.05 -24.26 6.91
CA TYR A 198 -17.89 -23.89 7.72
C TYR A 198 -18.21 -22.86 8.82
N MET A 199 -19.49 -22.60 9.08
CA MET A 199 -20.01 -21.56 9.99
C MET A 199 -20.58 -22.13 11.30
N ASP A 200 -20.00 -23.21 11.82
CA ASP A 200 -20.35 -23.81 13.12
C ASP A 200 -21.86 -24.11 13.28
N GLY A 201 -22.51 -24.51 12.19
CA GLY A 201 -23.94 -24.85 12.16
C GLY A 201 -24.90 -23.65 12.09
N VAL A 202 -24.38 -22.43 11.92
CA VAL A 202 -25.17 -21.20 11.76
C VAL A 202 -25.28 -20.84 10.27
N ASN A 203 -26.47 -20.46 9.80
CA ASN A 203 -26.65 -20.00 8.42
C ASN A 203 -26.29 -18.51 8.23
N ILE A 204 -26.22 -18.05 6.97
CA ILE A 204 -25.81 -16.68 6.65
C ILE A 204 -26.69 -15.63 7.33
N GLU A 205 -28.02 -15.81 7.28
CA GLU A 205 -28.96 -14.86 7.89
C GLU A 205 -28.75 -14.72 9.40
N GLN A 206 -28.62 -15.84 10.10
CA GLN A 206 -28.39 -15.88 11.54
C GLN A 206 -27.04 -15.26 11.89
N ALA A 207 -25.99 -15.53 11.10
CA ALA A 207 -24.67 -14.97 11.34
C ALA A 207 -24.62 -13.45 11.10
N ILE A 208 -25.35 -12.93 10.09
CA ILE A 208 -25.49 -11.47 9.90
C ILE A 208 -26.22 -10.84 11.09
N GLN A 209 -27.35 -11.43 11.52
CA GLN A 209 -28.15 -10.92 12.63
C GLN A 209 -27.39 -10.91 13.96
N SER A 210 -26.56 -11.92 14.19
CA SER A 210 -25.71 -12.05 15.38
C SER A 210 -24.37 -11.30 15.27
N ASN A 211 -24.14 -10.54 14.18
CA ASN A 211 -22.89 -9.80 13.91
C ASN A 211 -21.64 -10.70 13.88
N ARG A 212 -21.78 -11.91 13.33
CA ARG A 212 -20.70 -12.91 13.21
C ARG A 212 -20.06 -12.96 11.82
N LEU A 213 -20.54 -12.19 10.84
CA LEU A 213 -19.93 -12.11 9.52
C LEU A 213 -19.26 -10.77 9.25
N TYR A 214 -18.07 -10.86 8.69
CA TYR A 214 -17.19 -9.75 8.36
C TYR A 214 -16.62 -9.92 6.96
N ILE A 215 -16.10 -8.83 6.40
CA ILE A 215 -15.49 -8.80 5.08
C ILE A 215 -14.28 -7.88 5.06
N LEU A 216 -13.20 -8.34 4.45
CA LEU A 216 -12.12 -7.50 3.95
C LEU A 216 -12.35 -7.26 2.45
N ASP A 217 -12.86 -6.08 2.11
CA ASP A 217 -13.31 -5.76 0.75
C ASP A 217 -12.39 -4.75 0.07
N HIS A 218 -11.51 -5.26 -0.79
CA HIS A 218 -10.64 -4.47 -1.66
C HIS A 218 -11.19 -4.38 -3.09
N HIS A 219 -12.33 -4.98 -3.39
CA HIS A 219 -12.79 -5.14 -4.75
C HIS A 219 -13.03 -3.79 -5.42
N ASP A 220 -13.97 -2.99 -4.90
CA ASP A 220 -14.41 -1.77 -5.58
C ASP A 220 -13.30 -0.70 -5.65
N ALA A 221 -12.36 -0.72 -4.70
CA ALA A 221 -11.23 0.19 -4.67
C ALA A 221 -10.18 -0.14 -5.74
N ILE A 222 -9.97 -1.43 -6.04
CA ILE A 222 -8.89 -1.90 -6.90
C ILE A 222 -9.38 -2.23 -8.32
N PHE A 223 -10.60 -2.75 -8.47
CA PHE A 223 -11.16 -3.23 -9.74
C PHE A 223 -11.02 -2.21 -10.89
N PRO A 224 -11.31 -0.89 -10.71
CA PRO A 224 -11.17 0.10 -11.76
C PRO A 224 -9.73 0.29 -12.31
N TYR A 225 -8.72 -0.10 -11.53
CA TYR A 225 -7.30 0.07 -11.87
C TYR A 225 -6.67 -1.20 -12.43
N LEU A 226 -7.32 -2.36 -12.30
CA LEU A 226 -6.72 -3.66 -12.60
C LEU A 226 -6.23 -3.81 -14.04
N ARG A 227 -6.95 -3.27 -15.04
CA ARG A 227 -6.47 -3.33 -16.43
C ARG A 227 -5.11 -2.65 -16.57
N LYS A 228 -5.01 -1.41 -16.08
CA LYS A 228 -3.77 -0.62 -16.13
C LYS A 228 -2.63 -1.29 -15.37
N VAL A 229 -2.92 -1.89 -14.21
CA VAL A 229 -1.92 -2.63 -13.43
C VAL A 229 -1.46 -3.88 -14.18
N ASN A 230 -2.39 -4.66 -14.72
CA ASN A 230 -2.11 -5.94 -15.36
C ASN A 230 -1.49 -5.82 -16.77
N GLU A 231 -1.66 -4.67 -17.43
CA GLU A 231 -0.95 -4.28 -18.67
C GLU A 231 0.55 -4.04 -18.45
N THR A 232 0.98 -3.82 -17.20
CA THR A 232 2.40 -3.80 -16.84
C THR A 232 2.97 -5.22 -16.70
N GLY A 233 4.21 -5.35 -16.22
CA GLY A 233 4.77 -6.64 -15.79
C GLY A 233 4.06 -7.25 -14.57
N ALA A 234 3.32 -6.46 -13.79
CA ALA A 234 2.63 -6.93 -12.59
C ALA A 234 1.33 -7.70 -12.92
N LYS A 235 0.85 -8.50 -11.96
CA LYS A 235 -0.44 -9.19 -12.02
C LYS A 235 -1.15 -9.07 -10.67
N ALA A 236 -2.41 -8.64 -10.69
CA ALA A 236 -3.21 -8.39 -9.51
C ALA A 236 -4.69 -8.78 -9.72
N TYR A 237 -5.37 -8.99 -8.59
CA TYR A 237 -6.81 -9.25 -8.50
C TYR A 237 -7.45 -8.24 -7.54
N ALA A 238 -8.74 -8.02 -7.73
CA ALA A 238 -9.61 -7.30 -6.82
C ALA A 238 -10.21 -8.33 -5.86
N THR A 239 -9.78 -8.29 -4.60
CA THR A 239 -10.08 -9.37 -3.66
C THR A 239 -11.22 -9.02 -2.71
N ARG A 240 -12.00 -10.05 -2.36
CA ARG A 240 -12.92 -10.03 -1.21
C ARG A 240 -12.64 -11.24 -0.34
N THR A 241 -12.50 -11.02 0.96
CA THR A 241 -12.34 -12.12 1.92
C THR A 241 -13.51 -12.11 2.89
N ILE A 242 -14.29 -13.19 2.93
CA ILE A 242 -15.39 -13.36 3.89
C ILE A 242 -14.83 -14.02 5.14
N ILE A 243 -15.17 -13.46 6.30
CA ILE A 243 -14.60 -13.84 7.59
C ILE A 243 -15.74 -14.09 8.57
N PHE A 244 -15.61 -15.14 9.37
CA PHE A 244 -16.57 -15.54 10.40
C PHE A 244 -15.98 -15.39 11.79
N LEU A 245 -16.79 -14.89 12.72
CA LEU A 245 -16.47 -14.85 14.15
C LEU A 245 -16.93 -16.15 14.80
N GLN A 246 -15.96 -16.93 15.29
CA GLN A 246 -16.18 -18.20 15.98
C GLN A 246 -16.66 -17.97 17.42
N ASP A 247 -17.19 -19.01 18.06
CA ASP A 247 -17.71 -18.92 19.43
C ASP A 247 -16.59 -18.70 20.47
N ASP A 248 -15.35 -19.06 20.15
CA ASP A 248 -14.16 -18.81 20.98
C ASP A 248 -13.65 -17.35 20.88
N GLY A 249 -14.29 -16.52 20.05
CA GLY A 249 -13.94 -15.11 19.83
C GLY A 249 -12.85 -14.88 18.78
N THR A 250 -12.36 -15.93 18.13
CA THR A 250 -11.38 -15.81 17.03
C THR A 250 -12.08 -15.60 15.68
N LEU A 251 -11.34 -15.05 14.72
CA LEU A 251 -11.80 -14.89 13.35
C LEU A 251 -11.31 -16.08 12.50
N LYS A 252 -12.11 -16.47 11.52
CA LYS A 252 -11.82 -17.54 10.57
C LYS A 252 -12.12 -17.08 9.15
N PRO A 253 -11.21 -17.24 8.19
CA PRO A 253 -11.50 -16.96 6.80
C PRO A 253 -12.41 -18.07 6.25
N LEU A 254 -13.48 -17.69 5.55
CA LEU A 254 -14.41 -18.64 4.92
C LEU A 254 -14.17 -18.78 3.43
N ALA A 255 -13.97 -17.66 2.74
CA ALA A 255 -13.79 -17.64 1.28
C ALA A 255 -12.97 -16.42 0.86
N ILE A 256 -12.20 -16.59 -0.22
CA ILE A 256 -11.48 -15.51 -0.91
C ILE A 256 -11.94 -15.50 -2.37
N GLU A 257 -12.51 -14.39 -2.80
CA GLU A 257 -12.80 -14.12 -4.21
C GLU A 257 -11.64 -13.36 -4.86
N LEU A 258 -11.25 -13.79 -6.06
CA LEU A 258 -10.24 -13.15 -6.89
C LEU A 258 -10.88 -12.64 -8.19
N SER A 259 -11.36 -11.40 -8.18
CA SER A 259 -12.02 -10.82 -9.35
C SER A 259 -11.02 -10.13 -10.28
N LYS A 260 -11.25 -10.24 -11.58
CA LYS A 260 -10.52 -9.50 -12.62
C LYS A 260 -11.50 -8.96 -13.67
N PRO A 261 -11.22 -7.80 -14.28
CA PRO A 261 -12.03 -7.32 -15.39
C PRO A 261 -11.90 -8.30 -16.57
N HIS A 262 -13.03 -8.59 -17.22
CA HIS A 262 -13.02 -9.36 -18.47
C HIS A 262 -12.46 -8.49 -19.60
N PRO A 263 -11.67 -9.05 -20.53
CA PRO A 263 -11.27 -8.34 -21.75
C PRO A 263 -12.52 -7.89 -22.51
N GLN A 264 -12.49 -6.67 -23.05
CA GLN A 264 -13.45 -6.25 -24.08
C GLN A 264 -13.14 -6.94 -25.41
#